data_AF-A0A939PEH1-F1
#
_entry.id   AF-A0A939PEH1-F1
#
_cell.length_a   1.000
_cell.length_b   1.000
_cell.length_c   1.000
_cell.angle_alpha   90.00
_cell.angle_beta   90.00
_cell.angle_gamma   90.00
#
_symmetry.space_group_name_H-M   'P 1'
#
loop_
_entity.id
_entity.type
_entity.pdbx_description
1 polymer ?
#
loop_
_entity_poly.entity_id
_entity_poly.type
_entity_poly.pdbx_seq_one_letter_code
_entity_poly.pdbx_strand_id
1 'polypeptide(L)'
;MLDRDELNAVVTLLDVLIAQQPSEPLRTAAVPLAEALRERLEAPSRQDEHDAFAAAAAAAVSRRDLGDDRDEQAEVRDDEAGQRDDDAAERDDLGAQRSVVATEAAVAAARIADQIEGLLKAAEERDQAAAERSDHRDSHAEGWLEQLAAEDRVHNAADRRVLREFMIVLTRDRARARHERLAFREDRRVAREDRAAAQADRAYARSDREAARIDRDEALARVNQVISHGQTVRTQTRETIARSHQVILESEQLLSRTRAQAAEEDLAAVQSEDGEQPQTGRPQPHVGQASVDHPSADQLPVDQPSTDEPPVDQPSNDPPPVD
;
A
#
# COMPACT_ATOMS: atom_id res chain seq x y z
N MET A 1 5.00 -47.82 -11.20
CA MET A 1 5.99 -46.77 -11.49
C MET A 1 7.06 -46.91 -10.45
N LEU A 2 8.33 -46.91 -10.84
CA LEU A 2 9.45 -46.96 -9.90
C LEU A 2 9.46 -45.67 -9.07
N ASP A 3 9.64 -45.76 -7.75
CA ASP A 3 9.84 -44.59 -6.91
C ASP A 3 11.25 -43.98 -7.10
N ARG A 4 11.54 -42.85 -6.45
CA ARG A 4 12.81 -42.14 -6.64
C ARG A 4 14.01 -42.97 -6.16
N ASP A 5 13.85 -43.75 -5.11
CA ASP A 5 14.91 -44.59 -4.54
C ASP A 5 15.15 -45.82 -5.43
N GLU A 6 14.08 -46.43 -5.96
CA GLU A 6 14.13 -47.50 -6.95
C GLU A 6 14.76 -47.04 -8.27
N LEU A 7 14.41 -45.84 -8.77
CA LEU A 7 15.04 -45.23 -9.94
C LEU A 7 16.54 -45.02 -9.72
N ASN A 8 16.92 -44.52 -8.55
CA ASN A 8 18.33 -44.27 -8.22
C ASN A 8 19.10 -45.59 -8.11
N ALA A 9 18.49 -46.62 -7.52
CA ALA A 9 19.05 -47.97 -7.47
C ALA A 9 19.25 -48.56 -8.88
N VAL A 10 18.30 -48.36 -9.80
CA VAL A 10 18.40 -48.81 -11.20
C VAL A 10 19.51 -48.07 -11.95
N VAL A 11 19.65 -46.75 -11.78
CA VAL A 11 20.76 -45.96 -12.37
C VAL A 11 22.10 -46.46 -11.84
N THR A 12 22.21 -46.68 -10.54
CA THR A 12 23.45 -47.20 -9.91
C THR A 12 23.80 -48.59 -10.45
N LEU A 13 22.80 -49.46 -10.65
CA LEU A 13 22.99 -50.79 -11.22
C LEU A 13 23.45 -50.71 -12.68
N LEU A 14 22.88 -49.81 -13.47
CA LEU A 14 23.28 -49.56 -14.86
C LEU A 14 24.73 -49.07 -14.94
N ASP A 15 25.16 -48.19 -14.03
CA ASP A 15 26.55 -47.72 -13.97
C ASP A 15 27.55 -48.83 -13.65
N VAL A 16 27.20 -49.72 -12.70
CA VAL A 16 28.02 -50.89 -12.38
C VAL A 16 28.11 -51.84 -13.58
N LEU A 17 27.01 -52.05 -14.31
CA LEU A 17 26.99 -52.86 -15.53
C LEU A 17 27.84 -52.25 -16.66
N ILE A 18 27.76 -50.94 -16.87
CA ILE A 18 28.57 -50.19 -17.84
C ILE A 18 30.06 -50.32 -17.49
N ALA A 19 30.41 -50.30 -16.20
CA ALA A 19 31.80 -50.43 -15.74
C ALA A 19 32.34 -51.87 -15.87
N GLN A 20 31.49 -52.90 -15.72
CA GLN A 20 31.91 -54.31 -15.71
C GLN A 20 31.89 -54.98 -17.10
N GLN A 21 31.15 -54.46 -18.08
CA GLN A 21 30.99 -55.05 -19.41
C GLN A 21 31.58 -54.14 -20.51
N PRO A 22 32.84 -54.35 -20.95
CA PRO A 22 33.46 -53.55 -22.00
C PRO A 22 32.99 -53.89 -23.42
N SER A 23 32.08 -54.86 -23.59
CA SER A 23 31.55 -55.23 -24.90
C SER A 23 30.60 -54.16 -25.43
N GLU A 24 30.82 -53.70 -26.67
CA GLU A 24 30.13 -52.55 -27.27
C GLU A 24 28.58 -52.57 -27.30
N PRO A 25 27.87 -53.71 -27.49
CA PRO A 25 26.44 -53.63 -27.74
C PRO A 25 25.62 -53.28 -26.49
N LEU A 26 26.00 -53.78 -25.31
CA LEU A 26 25.27 -53.50 -24.06
C LEU A 26 25.52 -52.07 -23.57
N ARG A 27 26.76 -51.59 -23.75
CA ARG A 27 27.14 -50.24 -23.36
C ARG A 27 26.42 -49.18 -24.19
N THR A 28 26.27 -49.42 -25.50
CA THR A 28 25.54 -48.55 -26.42
C THR A 28 24.07 -48.34 -26.02
N ALA A 29 23.43 -49.34 -25.41
CA ALA A 29 22.05 -49.24 -24.93
C ALA A 29 21.93 -48.71 -23.49
N ALA A 30 22.87 -49.08 -22.61
CA ALA A 30 22.80 -48.75 -21.19
C ALA A 30 23.10 -47.28 -20.88
N VAL A 31 24.03 -46.65 -21.63
CA VAL A 31 24.42 -45.24 -21.43
C VAL A 31 23.24 -44.27 -21.64
N PRO A 32 22.54 -44.26 -22.80
CA PRO A 32 21.43 -43.34 -23.01
C PRO A 32 20.25 -43.61 -22.06
N LEU A 33 20.06 -44.86 -21.63
CA LEU A 33 19.05 -45.19 -20.62
C LEU A 33 19.41 -44.60 -19.25
N ALA A 34 20.67 -44.74 -18.81
CA ALA A 34 21.14 -44.16 -17.56
C ALA A 34 21.08 -42.63 -17.57
N GLU A 35 21.43 -41.98 -18.69
CA GLU A 35 21.25 -40.53 -18.86
C GLU A 35 19.78 -40.11 -18.79
N ALA A 36 18.88 -40.77 -19.52
CA ALA A 36 17.45 -40.44 -19.47
C ALA A 36 16.84 -40.65 -18.06
N LEU A 37 17.33 -41.64 -17.31
CA LEU A 37 16.90 -41.86 -15.93
C LEU A 37 17.49 -40.84 -14.96
N ARG A 38 18.74 -40.38 -15.16
CA ARG A 38 19.32 -39.27 -14.38
C ARG A 38 18.61 -37.95 -14.65
N GLU A 39 18.34 -37.63 -15.92
CA GLU A 39 17.58 -36.45 -16.31
C GLU A 39 16.19 -36.45 -15.65
N ARG A 40 15.56 -37.63 -15.57
CA ARG A 40 14.28 -37.82 -14.86
C ARG A 40 14.39 -37.74 -13.33
N LEU A 41 15.55 -38.07 -12.76
CA LEU A 41 15.86 -37.96 -11.32
C LEU A 41 16.23 -36.52 -10.93
N GLU A 42 16.81 -35.74 -11.84
CA GLU A 42 17.13 -34.32 -11.68
C GLU A 42 15.91 -33.43 -11.88
N ALA A 43 14.93 -33.87 -12.68
CA ALA A 43 13.64 -33.20 -12.77
C ALA A 43 13.01 -33.10 -11.36
N PRO A 44 12.53 -31.90 -10.94
CA PRO A 44 11.86 -31.74 -9.66
C PRO A 44 10.71 -32.72 -9.59
N SER A 45 10.62 -33.46 -8.48
CA SER A 45 9.51 -34.38 -8.34
C SER A 45 8.22 -33.57 -8.28
N ARG A 46 7.10 -34.14 -8.74
CA ARG A 46 5.79 -33.49 -8.57
C ARG A 46 5.53 -33.12 -7.10
N GLN A 47 6.07 -33.89 -6.17
CA GLN A 47 6.02 -33.60 -4.74
C GLN A 47 6.76 -32.29 -4.42
N ASP A 48 7.99 -32.12 -4.92
CA ASP A 48 8.80 -30.90 -4.75
C ASP A 48 8.09 -29.67 -5.34
N GLU A 49 7.44 -29.81 -6.50
CA GLU A 49 6.65 -28.74 -7.11
C GLU A 49 5.40 -28.39 -6.28
N HIS A 50 4.72 -29.41 -5.73
CA HIS A 50 3.57 -29.22 -4.85
C HIS A 50 3.96 -28.53 -3.53
N ASP A 51 5.08 -28.93 -2.94
CA ASP A 51 5.60 -28.35 -1.70
C ASP A 51 6.10 -26.92 -1.94
N ALA A 52 6.78 -26.67 -3.07
CA ALA A 52 7.16 -25.32 -3.48
C ALA A 52 5.95 -24.41 -3.70
N PHE A 53 4.88 -24.94 -4.33
CA PHE A 53 3.63 -24.21 -4.51
C PHE A 53 2.93 -23.93 -3.18
N ALA A 54 2.86 -24.93 -2.28
CA ALA A 54 2.28 -24.78 -0.95
C ALA A 54 3.05 -23.75 -0.12
N ALA A 55 4.39 -23.77 -0.16
CA ALA A 55 5.24 -22.79 0.50
C ALA A 55 5.04 -21.39 -0.08
N ALA A 56 4.94 -21.25 -1.41
CA ALA A 56 4.65 -19.98 -2.07
C ALA A 56 3.27 -19.43 -1.69
N ALA A 57 2.26 -20.29 -1.60
CA ALA A 57 0.92 -19.92 -1.14
C ALA A 57 0.92 -19.47 0.33
N ALA A 58 1.59 -20.21 1.22
CA ALA A 58 1.73 -19.83 2.62
C ALA A 58 2.47 -18.49 2.78
N ALA A 59 3.53 -18.26 2.00
CA ALA A 59 4.24 -16.99 1.97
C ALA A 59 3.37 -15.84 1.41
N ALA A 60 2.47 -16.12 0.46
CA ALA A 60 1.52 -15.12 -0.03
C ALA A 60 0.49 -14.74 1.04
N VAL A 61 -0.05 -15.71 1.78
CA VAL A 61 -0.96 -15.45 2.91
C VAL A 61 -0.26 -14.65 4.00
N SER A 62 0.95 -15.06 4.41
CA SER A 62 1.72 -14.32 5.43
C SER A 62 2.02 -12.87 5.00
N ARG A 63 2.31 -12.63 3.71
CA ARG A 63 2.49 -11.27 3.18
C ARG A 63 1.21 -10.45 3.22
N ARG A 64 0.05 -11.08 3.02
CA ARG A 64 -1.26 -10.43 3.15
C ARG A 64 -1.51 -10.04 4.60
N ASP A 65 -1.35 -10.97 5.53
CA ASP A 65 -1.59 -10.72 6.96
C ASP A 65 -0.69 -9.59 7.48
N LEU A 66 0.60 -9.61 7.10
CA LEU A 66 1.53 -8.52 7.39
C LEU A 66 1.17 -7.19 6.71
N GLY A 67 0.41 -7.23 5.62
CA GLY A 67 -0.14 -6.03 4.97
C GLY A 67 -1.33 -5.48 5.76
N ASP A 68 -2.24 -6.36 6.17
CA ASP A 68 -3.42 -6.00 6.96
C ASP A 68 -3.01 -5.43 8.33
N ASP A 69 -2.06 -6.06 9.03
CA ASP A 69 -1.49 -5.56 10.28
C ASP A 69 -0.86 -4.16 10.11
N ARG A 70 -0.18 -3.92 8.97
CA ARG A 70 0.44 -2.61 8.68
C ARG A 70 -0.60 -1.54 8.42
N ASP A 71 -1.68 -1.88 7.74
CA ASP A 71 -2.79 -0.96 7.50
C ASP A 71 -3.51 -0.62 8.80
N GLU A 72 -3.77 -1.60 9.68
CA GLU A 72 -4.34 -1.38 11.02
C GLU A 72 -3.45 -0.48 11.88
N GLN A 73 -2.14 -0.73 11.91
CA GLN A 73 -1.19 0.15 12.60
C GLN A 73 -1.13 1.56 12.01
N ALA A 74 -1.40 1.73 10.72
CA ALA A 74 -1.49 3.05 10.10
C ALA A 74 -2.78 3.77 10.53
N GLU A 75 -3.90 3.06 10.60
CA GLU A 75 -5.18 3.59 11.08
C GLU A 75 -5.09 4.07 12.54
N VAL A 76 -4.49 3.27 13.43
CA VAL A 76 -4.26 3.67 14.83
C VAL A 76 -3.41 4.95 14.91
N ARG A 77 -2.36 5.06 14.10
CA ARG A 77 -1.52 6.27 14.06
C ARG A 77 -2.27 7.51 13.55
N ASP A 78 -3.16 7.34 12.59
CA ASP A 78 -4.00 8.42 12.08
C ASP A 78 -5.01 8.90 13.13
N ASP A 79 -5.59 7.98 13.90
CA ASP A 79 -6.51 8.28 14.99
C ASP A 79 -5.81 8.99 16.15
N GLU A 80 -4.62 8.52 16.56
CA GLU A 80 -3.78 9.21 17.54
C GLU A 80 -3.37 10.61 17.07
N ALA A 81 -3.08 10.78 15.76
CA ALA A 81 -2.83 12.09 15.18
C ALA A 81 -4.08 12.98 15.25
N GLY A 82 -5.27 12.43 14.97
CA GLY A 82 -6.55 13.13 15.10
C GLY A 82 -6.79 13.62 16.53
N GLN A 83 -6.60 12.76 17.53
CA GLN A 83 -6.73 13.14 18.94
C GLN A 83 -5.77 14.29 19.33
N ARG A 84 -4.53 14.26 18.84
CA ARG A 84 -3.57 15.35 19.10
C ARG A 84 -4.01 16.67 18.48
N ASP A 85 -4.65 16.65 17.32
CA ASP A 85 -5.19 17.86 16.69
C ASP A 85 -6.38 18.43 17.46
N ASP A 86 -7.25 17.55 17.98
CA ASP A 86 -8.40 17.93 18.81
C ASP A 86 -7.93 18.54 20.15
N ASP A 87 -6.97 17.90 20.82
CA ASP A 87 -6.33 18.43 22.02
C ASP A 87 -5.68 19.80 21.77
N ALA A 88 -5.04 19.98 20.62
CA ALA A 88 -4.45 21.26 20.23
C ALA A 88 -5.53 22.32 19.98
N ALA A 89 -6.65 21.95 19.35
CA ALA A 89 -7.80 22.84 19.16
C ALA A 89 -8.41 23.28 20.51
N GLU A 90 -8.55 22.38 21.47
CA GLU A 90 -9.05 22.71 22.80
C GLU A 90 -8.11 23.69 23.52
N ARG A 91 -6.79 23.45 23.46
CA ARG A 91 -5.79 24.38 24.02
C ARG A 91 -5.86 25.76 23.39
N ASP A 92 -6.07 25.84 22.07
CA ASP A 92 -6.26 27.10 21.36
C ASP A 92 -7.50 27.84 21.86
N ASP A 93 -8.61 27.13 22.08
CA ASP A 93 -9.85 27.72 22.55
C ASP A 93 -9.74 28.21 24.00
N LEU A 94 -9.10 27.43 24.88
CA LEU A 94 -8.73 27.88 26.23
C LEU A 94 -7.79 29.10 26.18
N GLY A 95 -6.83 29.11 25.27
CA GLY A 95 -5.96 30.27 25.01
C GLY A 95 -6.74 31.50 24.57
N ALA A 96 -7.74 31.33 23.71
CA ALA A 96 -8.64 32.40 23.29
C ALA A 96 -9.42 32.98 24.48
N GLN A 97 -10.00 32.11 25.32
CA GLN A 97 -10.75 32.54 26.50
C GLN A 97 -9.85 33.35 27.45
N ARG A 98 -8.62 32.88 27.72
CA ARG A 98 -7.64 33.63 28.52
C ARG A 98 -7.29 34.98 27.88
N SER A 99 -7.17 35.04 26.56
CA SER A 99 -6.93 36.29 25.83
C SER A 99 -8.11 37.26 25.95
N VAL A 100 -9.35 36.78 25.99
CA VAL A 100 -10.54 37.63 26.20
C VAL A 100 -10.48 38.24 27.60
N VAL A 101 -10.27 37.44 28.63
CA VAL A 101 -10.15 37.91 30.02
C VAL A 101 -9.00 38.93 30.17
N ALA A 102 -7.85 38.66 29.54
CA ALA A 102 -6.73 39.60 29.53
C ALA A 102 -7.05 40.90 28.77
N THR A 103 -7.97 40.88 27.81
CA THR A 103 -8.43 42.08 27.10
C THR A 103 -9.36 42.91 27.99
N GLU A 104 -10.29 42.27 28.68
CA GLU A 104 -11.18 42.93 29.63
C GLU A 104 -10.40 43.58 30.78
N ALA A 105 -9.41 42.87 31.34
CA ALA A 105 -8.51 43.40 32.35
C ALA A 105 -7.72 44.62 31.83
N ALA A 106 -7.21 44.57 30.59
CA ALA A 106 -6.51 45.69 29.98
C ALA A 106 -7.42 46.90 29.71
N VAL A 107 -8.69 46.68 29.36
CA VAL A 107 -9.69 47.76 29.22
C VAL A 107 -10.01 48.38 30.57
N ALA A 108 -10.18 47.57 31.63
CA ALA A 108 -10.39 48.07 32.98
C ALA A 108 -9.20 48.91 33.47
N ALA A 109 -7.97 48.43 33.25
CA ALA A 109 -6.75 49.17 33.58
C ALA A 109 -6.68 50.51 32.83
N ALA A 110 -7.06 50.54 31.55
CA ALA A 110 -7.09 51.78 30.79
C ALA A 110 -8.07 52.82 31.36
N ARG A 111 -9.26 52.39 31.80
CA ARG A 111 -10.23 53.30 32.43
C ARG A 111 -9.70 53.89 33.74
N ILE A 112 -9.01 53.08 34.54
CA ILE A 112 -8.37 53.55 35.79
C ILE A 112 -7.29 54.58 35.45
N ALA A 113 -6.50 54.32 34.41
CA ALA A 113 -5.45 55.22 33.95
C ALA A 113 -6.01 56.58 33.51
N ASP A 114 -7.08 56.60 32.70
CA ASP A 114 -7.80 57.82 32.30
C ASP A 114 -8.36 58.58 33.51
N GLN A 115 -8.87 57.86 34.51
CA GLN A 115 -9.37 58.45 35.75
C GLN A 115 -8.25 59.11 36.56
N ILE A 116 -7.07 58.47 36.65
CA ILE A 116 -5.89 59.04 37.32
C ILE A 116 -5.45 60.31 36.60
N GLU A 117 -5.39 60.32 35.27
CA GLU A 117 -5.03 61.52 34.51
C GLU A 117 -5.98 62.69 34.79
N GLY A 118 -7.29 62.43 34.84
CA GLY A 118 -8.29 63.43 35.23
C GLY A 118 -8.08 63.98 36.64
N LEU A 119 -7.73 63.12 37.61
CA LEU A 119 -7.43 63.54 38.98
C LEU A 119 -6.14 64.38 39.06
N LEU A 120 -5.11 64.03 38.29
CA LEU A 120 -3.85 64.78 38.24
C LEU A 120 -4.07 66.18 37.68
N LYS A 121 -4.87 66.30 36.61
CA LYS A 121 -5.23 67.60 36.04
C LYS A 121 -6.04 68.46 37.01
N ALA A 122 -7.02 67.88 37.70
CA ALA A 122 -7.79 68.59 38.71
C ALA A 122 -6.91 69.06 39.90
N ALA A 123 -5.88 68.29 40.26
CA ALA A 123 -4.91 68.70 41.27
C ALA A 123 -4.05 69.88 40.79
N GLU A 124 -3.60 69.87 39.53
CA GLU A 124 -2.87 71.00 38.92
C GLU A 124 -3.70 72.28 38.92
N GLU A 125 -4.97 72.20 38.53
CA GLU A 125 -5.89 73.34 38.54
C GLU A 125 -6.09 73.91 39.96
N ARG A 126 -6.17 73.04 40.98
CA ARG A 126 -6.26 73.47 42.39
C ARG A 126 -5.00 74.17 42.88
N ASP A 127 -3.82 73.62 42.55
CA ASP A 127 -2.53 74.21 42.90
C ASP A 127 -2.38 75.60 42.25
N GLN A 128 -2.77 75.72 40.97
CA GLN A 128 -2.75 76.99 40.24
C GLN A 128 -3.71 78.02 40.86
N ALA A 129 -4.95 77.63 41.14
CA ALA A 129 -5.91 78.50 41.81
C ALA A 129 -5.47 78.89 43.23
N ALA A 130 -4.71 78.03 43.93
CA ALA A 130 -4.13 78.36 45.23
C ALA A 130 -3.00 79.39 45.11
N ALA A 131 -2.13 79.25 44.10
CA ALA A 131 -1.06 80.21 43.81
C ALA A 131 -1.62 81.60 43.43
N GLU A 132 -2.66 81.66 42.60
CA GLU A 132 -3.32 82.92 42.23
C GLU A 132 -3.95 83.62 43.45
N ARG A 133 -4.41 82.85 44.46
CA ARG A 133 -4.96 83.40 45.71
C ARG A 133 -3.89 83.90 46.67
N SER A 134 -2.67 83.35 46.66
CA SER A 134 -1.57 83.81 47.52
C SER A 134 -0.98 85.13 47.02
N ASP A 135 -0.90 85.33 45.71
CA ASP A 135 -0.41 86.58 45.09
C ASP A 135 -1.25 87.83 45.43
N HIS A 136 -2.44 87.65 46.02
CA HIS A 136 -3.33 88.74 46.42
C HIS A 136 -3.35 89.00 47.94
N ARG A 137 -2.53 88.30 48.74
CA ARG A 137 -2.57 88.36 50.21
C ARG A 137 -1.31 89.02 50.79
N ASP A 138 -1.33 90.35 50.94
CA ASP A 138 -0.27 91.10 51.63
C ASP A 138 -0.29 90.85 53.15
N SER A 139 0.54 89.93 53.66
CA SER A 139 0.85 89.91 55.10
C SER A 139 2.16 89.20 55.46
N HIS A 140 3.09 89.97 56.04
CA HIS A 140 4.40 89.57 56.55
C HIS A 140 4.40 88.48 57.65
N ALA A 141 3.24 88.00 58.12
CA ALA A 141 3.11 87.03 59.20
C ALA A 141 2.92 85.56 58.75
N GLU A 142 2.67 85.29 57.47
CA GLU A 142 2.36 83.94 56.95
C GLU A 142 3.52 83.25 56.19
N GLY A 143 4.70 83.90 56.07
CA GLY A 143 5.76 83.47 55.14
C GLY A 143 6.30 82.05 55.32
N TRP A 144 6.30 81.49 56.54
CA TRP A 144 6.74 80.09 56.75
C TRP A 144 5.70 79.06 56.29
N LEU A 145 4.40 79.35 56.47
CA LEU A 145 3.32 78.50 55.96
C LEU A 145 3.26 78.56 54.43
N GLU A 146 3.51 79.73 53.87
CA GLU A 146 3.61 79.93 52.42
C GLU A 146 4.81 79.18 51.82
N GLN A 147 5.95 79.16 52.53
CA GLN A 147 7.12 78.37 52.14
C GLN A 147 6.82 76.86 52.15
N LEU A 148 6.19 76.33 53.20
CA LEU A 148 5.73 74.94 53.25
C LEU A 148 4.76 74.60 52.11
N ALA A 149 3.79 75.48 51.84
CA ALA A 149 2.85 75.29 50.74
C ALA A 149 3.53 75.37 49.36
N ALA A 150 4.63 76.11 49.22
CA ALA A 150 5.44 76.14 48.01
C ALA A 150 6.26 74.85 47.83
N GLU A 151 6.85 74.33 48.91
CA GLU A 151 7.56 73.05 48.93
C GLU A 151 6.63 71.88 48.58
N ASP A 152 5.43 71.84 49.16
CA ASP A 152 4.40 70.85 48.83
C ASP A 152 3.99 70.92 47.34
N ARG A 153 3.86 72.13 46.77
CA ARG A 153 3.57 72.31 45.34
C ARG A 153 4.67 71.75 44.45
N VAL A 154 5.94 71.95 44.83
CA VAL A 154 7.09 71.40 44.10
C VAL A 154 7.09 69.87 44.18
N HIS A 155 6.82 69.30 45.36
CA HIS A 155 6.72 67.85 45.54
C HIS A 155 5.58 67.25 44.70
N ASN A 156 4.39 67.85 44.77
CA ASN A 156 3.23 67.44 43.97
C ASN A 156 3.52 67.56 42.46
N ALA A 157 4.22 68.60 42.01
CA ALA A 157 4.61 68.75 40.61
C ALA A 157 5.60 67.67 40.15
N ALA A 158 6.53 67.26 41.02
CA ALA A 158 7.45 66.16 40.76
C ALA A 158 6.71 64.82 40.66
N ASP A 159 5.82 64.52 41.60
CA ASP A 159 5.00 63.30 41.58
C ASP A 159 4.13 63.19 40.32
N ARG A 160 3.52 64.30 39.89
CA ARG A 160 2.77 64.35 38.62
C ARG A 160 3.63 64.09 37.40
N ARG A 161 4.89 64.54 37.39
CA ARG A 161 5.82 64.24 36.30
C ARG A 161 6.13 62.74 36.25
N VAL A 162 6.42 62.13 37.40
CA VAL A 162 6.66 60.67 37.50
C VAL A 162 5.43 59.89 37.01
N LEU A 163 4.23 60.29 37.42
CA LEU A 163 2.99 59.64 36.97
C LEU A 163 2.76 59.78 35.46
N ARG A 164 3.08 60.94 34.86
CA ARG A 164 3.03 61.11 33.40
C ARG A 164 4.01 60.21 32.66
N GLU A 165 5.24 60.10 33.14
CA GLU A 165 6.24 59.19 32.55
C GLU A 165 5.78 57.73 32.63
N PHE A 166 5.23 57.32 33.79
CA PHE A 166 4.64 55.99 33.95
C PHE A 166 3.49 55.74 32.97
N MET A 167 2.60 56.72 32.76
CA MET A 167 1.51 56.63 31.79
C MET A 167 1.99 56.49 30.34
N ILE A 168 3.08 57.17 29.96
CA ILE A 168 3.69 57.02 28.63
C ILE A 168 4.20 55.58 28.42
N VAL A 169 4.88 55.02 29.43
CA VAL A 169 5.36 53.63 29.39
C VAL A 169 4.18 52.67 29.25
N LEU A 170 3.13 52.82 30.05
CA LEU A 170 1.92 52.00 29.96
C LEU A 170 1.25 52.08 28.58
N THR A 171 1.23 53.26 27.95
CA THR A 171 0.66 53.44 26.62
C THR A 171 1.46 52.69 25.56
N ARG A 172 2.81 52.74 25.65
CA ARG A 172 3.69 51.99 24.75
C ARG A 172 3.55 50.48 24.94
N ASP A 173 3.53 50.00 26.18
CA ASP A 173 3.36 48.58 26.48
C ASP A 173 2.01 48.07 25.98
N ARG A 174 0.96 48.89 26.09
CA ARG A 174 -0.36 48.58 25.52
C ARG A 174 -0.33 48.46 24.00
N ALA A 175 0.37 49.37 23.30
CA ALA A 175 0.50 49.30 21.85
C ALA A 175 1.24 48.02 21.43
N ARG A 176 2.34 47.68 22.12
CA ARG A 176 3.08 46.43 21.90
C ARG A 176 2.20 45.20 22.13
N ALA A 177 1.46 45.16 23.24
CA ALA A 177 0.54 44.06 23.55
C ALA A 177 -0.56 43.89 22.48
N ARG A 178 -1.02 44.98 21.85
CA ARG A 178 -1.98 44.89 20.71
C ARG A 178 -1.34 44.25 19.49
N HIS A 179 -0.10 44.62 19.15
CA HIS A 179 0.62 44.01 18.04
C HIS A 179 0.90 42.52 18.26
N GLU A 180 1.38 42.14 19.45
CA GLU A 180 1.64 40.75 19.80
C GLU A 180 0.36 39.88 19.72
N ARG A 181 -0.79 40.43 20.11
CA ARG A 181 -2.10 39.74 19.97
C ARG A 181 -2.52 39.55 18.52
N LEU A 182 -2.24 40.51 17.64
CA LEU A 182 -2.53 40.37 16.20
C LEU A 182 -1.64 39.29 15.58
N ALA A 183 -0.34 39.29 15.90
CA ALA A 183 0.58 38.24 15.48
C ALA A 183 0.11 36.86 15.95
N PHE A 184 -0.25 36.72 17.23
CA PHE A 184 -0.75 35.44 17.77
C PHE A 184 -2.05 34.97 17.09
N ARG A 185 -2.95 35.87 16.71
CA ARG A 185 -4.17 35.51 15.95
C ARG A 185 -3.83 34.98 14.56
N GLU A 186 -2.83 35.58 13.93
CA GLU A 186 -2.39 35.18 12.61
C GLU A 186 -1.68 33.81 12.65
N ASP A 187 -0.77 33.61 13.60
CA ASP A 187 -0.12 32.32 13.83
C ASP A 187 -1.16 31.21 14.06
N ARG A 188 -2.22 31.51 14.82
CA ARG A 188 -3.32 30.57 15.06
C ARG A 188 -4.15 30.28 13.81
N ARG A 189 -4.32 31.27 12.92
CA ARG A 189 -4.99 31.08 11.62
C ARG A 189 -4.18 30.12 10.76
N VAL A 190 -2.89 30.37 10.62
CA VAL A 190 -1.96 29.51 9.88
C VAL A 190 -1.95 28.09 10.45
N ALA A 191 -1.84 27.93 11.77
CA ALA A 191 -1.87 26.62 12.42
C ALA A 191 -3.20 25.86 12.24
N ARG A 192 -4.32 26.55 11.98
CA ARG A 192 -5.60 25.91 11.63
C ARG A 192 -5.62 25.45 10.18
N GLU A 193 -5.04 26.24 9.28
CA GLU A 193 -4.90 25.91 7.86
C GLU A 193 -3.98 24.69 7.67
N ASP A 194 -2.85 24.65 8.38
CA ASP A 194 -1.93 23.50 8.35
C ASP A 194 -2.61 22.22 8.85
N ARG A 195 -3.39 22.31 9.94
CA ARG A 195 -4.17 21.17 10.44
C ARG A 195 -5.22 20.70 9.45
N ALA A 196 -5.93 21.62 8.80
CA ALA A 196 -6.92 21.29 7.78
C ALA A 196 -6.27 20.59 6.58
N ALA A 197 -5.10 21.06 6.13
CA ALA A 197 -4.32 20.40 5.10
C ALA A 197 -3.90 18.98 5.52
N ALA A 198 -3.35 18.82 6.72
CA ALA A 198 -2.95 17.52 7.25
C ALA A 198 -4.13 16.54 7.43
N GLN A 199 -5.34 17.04 7.70
CA GLN A 199 -6.57 16.22 7.74
C GLN A 199 -6.98 15.76 6.34
N ALA A 200 -6.88 16.64 5.34
CA ALA A 200 -7.15 16.30 3.94
C ALA A 200 -6.17 15.25 3.42
N ASP A 201 -4.88 15.40 3.71
CA ASP A 201 -3.85 14.42 3.32
C ASP A 201 -4.11 13.04 3.94
N ARG A 202 -4.50 12.98 5.23
CA ARG A 202 -4.91 11.74 5.90
C ARG A 202 -6.15 11.12 5.26
N ALA A 203 -7.13 11.92 4.85
CA ALA A 203 -8.31 11.42 4.16
C ALA A 203 -7.94 10.80 2.79
N TYR A 204 -7.05 11.46 2.04
CA TYR A 204 -6.53 10.93 0.77
C TYR A 204 -5.78 9.61 0.98
N ALA A 205 -4.86 9.56 1.95
CA ALA A 205 -4.12 8.35 2.28
C ALA A 205 -5.01 7.18 2.75
N ARG A 206 -6.17 7.47 3.36
CA ARG A 206 -7.18 6.45 3.69
C ARG A 206 -7.88 5.92 2.43
N SER A 207 -8.26 6.82 1.52
CA SER A 207 -8.84 6.44 0.23
C SER A 207 -7.90 5.57 -0.60
N ASP A 208 -6.61 5.91 -0.65
CA ASP A 208 -5.60 5.14 -1.39
C ASP A 208 -5.42 3.73 -0.81
N ARG A 209 -5.42 3.61 0.54
CA ARG A 209 -5.38 2.31 1.22
C ARG A 209 -6.60 1.46 0.90
N GLU A 210 -7.78 2.06 0.89
CA GLU A 210 -9.02 1.36 0.52
C GLU A 210 -8.99 0.88 -0.93
N ALA A 211 -8.56 1.72 -1.86
CA ALA A 211 -8.38 1.33 -3.27
C ALA A 211 -7.39 0.16 -3.40
N ALA A 212 -6.24 0.22 -2.72
CA ALA A 212 -5.25 -0.85 -2.73
C ALA A 212 -5.78 -2.16 -2.12
N ARG A 213 -6.68 -2.09 -1.12
CA ARG A 213 -7.38 -3.27 -0.57
C ARG A 213 -8.33 -3.88 -1.60
N ILE A 214 -9.12 -3.05 -2.29
CA ILE A 214 -10.04 -3.50 -3.36
C ILE A 214 -9.27 -4.17 -4.50
N ASP A 215 -8.21 -3.55 -5.00
CA ASP A 215 -7.40 -4.11 -6.09
C ASP A 215 -6.81 -5.48 -5.71
N ARG A 216 -6.35 -5.60 -4.46
CA ARG A 216 -5.82 -6.84 -3.89
C ARG A 216 -6.89 -7.93 -3.84
N ASP A 217 -8.07 -7.62 -3.33
CA ASP A 217 -9.18 -8.58 -3.25
C ASP A 217 -9.68 -9.00 -4.64
N GLU A 218 -9.72 -8.07 -5.60
CA GLU A 218 -10.08 -8.37 -6.99
C GLU A 218 -9.03 -9.29 -7.65
N ALA A 219 -7.74 -9.05 -7.41
CA ALA A 219 -6.67 -9.93 -7.87
C ALA A 219 -6.80 -11.35 -7.28
N LEU A 220 -7.13 -11.47 -6.00
CA LEU A 220 -7.38 -12.76 -5.36
C LEU A 220 -8.61 -13.47 -5.95
N ALA A 221 -9.68 -12.74 -6.23
CA ALA A 221 -10.86 -13.29 -6.89
C ALA A 221 -10.53 -13.84 -8.28
N ARG A 222 -9.76 -13.10 -9.08
CA ARG A 222 -9.26 -13.56 -10.39
C ARG A 222 -8.42 -14.84 -10.27
N VAL A 223 -7.49 -14.90 -9.32
CA VAL A 223 -6.67 -16.10 -9.09
C VAL A 223 -7.54 -17.30 -8.72
N ASN A 224 -8.51 -17.14 -7.82
CA ASN A 224 -9.42 -18.21 -7.43
C ASN A 224 -10.27 -18.71 -8.60
N GLN A 225 -10.71 -17.82 -9.49
CA GLN A 225 -11.42 -18.18 -10.70
C GLN A 225 -10.57 -19.04 -11.63
N VAL A 226 -9.30 -18.67 -11.84
CA VAL A 226 -8.35 -19.44 -12.65
C VAL A 226 -8.09 -20.82 -12.05
N ILE A 227 -7.93 -20.91 -10.72
CA ILE A 227 -7.75 -22.19 -10.02
C ILE A 227 -8.97 -23.10 -10.22
N SER A 228 -10.18 -22.56 -10.04
CA SER A 228 -11.43 -23.30 -10.23
C SER A 228 -11.61 -23.78 -11.67
N HIS A 229 -11.33 -22.91 -12.65
CA HIS A 229 -11.35 -23.27 -14.05
C HIS A 229 -10.32 -24.38 -14.36
N GLY A 230 -9.10 -24.26 -13.86
CA GLY A 230 -8.05 -25.27 -14.01
C GLY A 230 -8.43 -26.62 -13.39
N GLN A 231 -9.11 -26.64 -12.25
CA GLN A 231 -9.65 -27.86 -11.65
C GLN A 231 -10.70 -28.51 -12.56
N THR A 232 -11.60 -27.72 -13.14
CA THR A 232 -12.63 -28.19 -14.09
C THR A 232 -12.01 -28.78 -15.36
N VAL A 233 -10.99 -28.13 -15.92
CA VAL A 233 -10.26 -28.66 -17.08
C VAL A 233 -9.57 -29.97 -16.73
N ARG A 234 -8.93 -30.07 -15.56
CA ARG A 234 -8.30 -31.32 -15.11
C ARG A 234 -9.30 -32.48 -14.96
N THR A 235 -10.50 -32.23 -14.44
CA THR A 235 -11.52 -33.28 -14.34
C THR A 235 -12.01 -33.72 -15.72
N GLN A 236 -12.28 -32.79 -16.62
CA GLN A 236 -12.67 -33.10 -18.01
C GLN A 236 -11.59 -33.90 -18.75
N THR A 237 -10.31 -33.54 -18.59
CA THR A 237 -9.19 -34.29 -19.18
C THR A 237 -9.12 -35.71 -18.63
N ARG A 238 -9.29 -35.90 -17.31
CA ARG A 238 -9.33 -37.23 -16.69
C ARG A 238 -10.47 -38.08 -17.24
N GLU A 239 -11.66 -37.51 -17.40
CA GLU A 239 -12.80 -38.20 -18.00
C GLU A 239 -12.55 -38.57 -19.46
N THR A 240 -11.91 -37.68 -20.22
CA THR A 240 -11.57 -37.93 -21.62
C THR A 240 -10.57 -39.07 -21.74
N ILE A 241 -9.53 -39.07 -20.90
CA ILE A 241 -8.56 -40.18 -20.84
C ILE A 241 -9.26 -41.49 -20.46
N ALA A 242 -10.15 -41.47 -19.46
CA ALA A 242 -10.90 -42.65 -19.06
C ALA A 242 -11.80 -43.19 -20.20
N ARG A 243 -12.47 -42.30 -20.95
CA ARG A 243 -13.24 -42.66 -22.14
C ARG A 243 -12.37 -43.26 -23.23
N SER A 244 -11.21 -42.68 -23.52
CA SER A 244 -10.27 -43.24 -24.48
C SER A 244 -9.78 -44.63 -24.07
N HIS A 245 -9.47 -44.85 -22.78
CA HIS A 245 -9.11 -46.17 -22.26
C HIS A 245 -10.24 -47.19 -22.44
N GLN A 246 -11.50 -46.79 -22.22
CA GLN A 246 -12.66 -47.66 -22.46
C GLN A 246 -12.77 -48.08 -23.93
N VAL A 247 -12.61 -47.14 -24.87
CA VAL A 247 -12.63 -47.43 -26.32
C VAL A 247 -11.49 -48.38 -26.72
N ILE A 248 -10.31 -48.23 -26.12
CA ILE A 248 -9.17 -49.15 -26.36
C ILE A 248 -9.53 -50.56 -25.90
N LEU A 249 -10.09 -50.72 -24.70
CA LEU A 249 -10.51 -52.03 -24.18
C LEU A 249 -11.59 -52.68 -25.04
N GLU A 250 -12.57 -51.91 -25.51
CA GLU A 250 -13.61 -52.41 -26.43
C GLU A 250 -13.02 -52.85 -27.77
N SER A 251 -12.07 -52.09 -28.30
CA SER A 251 -11.36 -52.43 -29.54
C SER A 251 -10.54 -53.71 -29.40
N GLU A 252 -9.86 -53.90 -28.26
CA GLU A 252 -9.13 -55.14 -27.96
C GLU A 252 -10.07 -56.34 -27.84
N GLN A 253 -11.24 -56.18 -27.22
CA GLN A 253 -12.25 -57.24 -27.15
C GLN A 253 -12.78 -57.64 -28.54
N LEU A 254 -13.03 -56.66 -29.42
CA LEU A 254 -13.45 -56.91 -30.80
C LEU A 254 -12.36 -57.64 -31.58
N LEU A 255 -11.09 -57.24 -31.44
CA LEU A 255 -9.95 -57.92 -32.07
C LEU A 255 -9.79 -59.37 -31.57
N SER A 256 -10.00 -59.62 -30.28
CA SER A 256 -9.99 -60.98 -29.74
C SER A 256 -11.13 -61.82 -30.30
N ARG A 257 -12.34 -61.25 -30.45
CA ARG A 257 -13.48 -61.95 -31.07
C ARG A 257 -13.22 -62.30 -32.53
N THR A 258 -12.71 -61.35 -33.33
CA THR A 258 -12.41 -61.61 -34.74
C THR A 258 -11.28 -62.63 -34.90
N ARG A 259 -10.25 -62.60 -34.06
CA ARG A 259 -9.22 -63.66 -34.02
C ARG A 259 -9.80 -65.03 -33.67
N ALA A 260 -10.72 -65.10 -32.72
CA ALA A 260 -11.39 -66.36 -32.37
C ALA A 260 -12.24 -66.90 -33.52
N GLN A 261 -13.00 -66.04 -34.20
CA GLN A 261 -13.79 -66.41 -35.38
C GLN A 261 -12.91 -66.92 -36.53
N ALA A 262 -11.81 -66.23 -36.83
CA ALA A 262 -10.87 -66.67 -37.87
C ALA A 262 -10.27 -68.05 -37.55
N ALA A 263 -9.95 -68.31 -36.28
CA ALA A 263 -9.47 -69.63 -35.85
C ALA A 263 -10.53 -70.73 -35.98
N GLU A 264 -11.81 -70.43 -35.72
CA GLU A 264 -12.93 -71.36 -35.96
C GLU A 264 -13.13 -71.64 -37.45
N GLU A 265 -13.04 -70.62 -38.31
CA GLU A 265 -13.11 -70.76 -39.77
C GLU A 265 -11.96 -71.61 -40.32
N ASP A 266 -10.72 -71.39 -39.88
CA ASP A 266 -9.56 -72.20 -40.26
C ASP A 266 -9.75 -73.68 -39.83
N LEU A 267 -10.29 -73.94 -38.64
CA LEU A 267 -10.63 -75.29 -38.17
C LEU A 267 -11.73 -75.95 -39.03
N ALA A 268 -12.72 -75.18 -39.48
CA ALA A 268 -13.77 -75.68 -40.38
C ALA A 268 -13.24 -75.96 -41.79
N ALA A 269 -12.32 -75.14 -42.30
CA ALA A 269 -11.65 -75.34 -43.60
C ALA A 269 -10.80 -76.62 -43.59
N VAL A 270 -10.03 -76.86 -42.52
CA VAL A 270 -9.24 -78.10 -42.37
C VAL A 270 -10.13 -79.35 -42.27
N GLN A 271 -11.36 -79.23 -41.77
CA GLN A 271 -12.33 -80.34 -41.75
C GLN A 271 -13.04 -80.57 -43.09
N SER A 272 -12.91 -79.66 -44.06
CA SER A 272 -13.53 -79.77 -45.39
C SER A 272 -12.54 -80.06 -46.53
N GLU A 273 -11.23 -80.12 -46.26
CA GLU A 273 -10.19 -80.51 -47.22
C GLU A 273 -9.86 -82.01 -47.14
N ASP A 274 -10.79 -82.85 -47.58
CA ASP A 274 -10.55 -84.24 -47.97
C ASP A 274 -10.93 -84.37 -49.46
N GLY A 275 -10.14 -83.73 -50.34
CA GLY A 275 -10.29 -83.85 -51.79
C GLY A 275 -9.86 -82.63 -52.61
N GLU A 276 -8.79 -82.82 -53.39
CA GLU A 276 -8.38 -82.05 -54.59
C GLU A 276 -7.38 -80.87 -54.41
N GLN A 277 -6.12 -81.15 -54.82
CA GLN A 277 -5.25 -80.19 -55.53
C GLN A 277 -5.87 -79.83 -56.90
N PRO A 278 -5.39 -78.82 -57.68
CA PRO A 278 -4.32 -77.82 -57.46
C PRO A 278 -4.76 -76.37 -57.81
N GLN A 279 -3.89 -75.37 -57.61
CA GLN A 279 -3.38 -74.47 -58.66
C GLN A 279 -2.83 -73.13 -58.12
N THR A 280 -1.69 -72.78 -58.69
CA THR A 280 -0.90 -71.57 -58.49
C THR A 280 -1.57 -70.35 -59.12
N GLY A 281 -1.80 -69.30 -58.34
CA GLY A 281 -2.21 -68.00 -58.86
C GLY A 281 -2.32 -66.97 -57.75
N ARG A 282 -1.19 -66.40 -57.31
CA ARG A 282 -1.17 -65.24 -56.39
C ARG A 282 -1.58 -63.97 -57.16
N PRO A 283 -2.71 -63.31 -56.83
CA PRO A 283 -2.91 -61.91 -57.17
C PRO A 283 -2.23 -61.05 -56.11
N GLN A 284 -1.44 -60.07 -56.53
CA GLN A 284 -0.91 -59.05 -55.63
C GLN A 284 -2.07 -58.22 -55.06
N PRO A 285 -2.17 -58.02 -53.74
CA PRO A 285 -3.11 -57.09 -53.18
C PRO A 285 -2.59 -55.67 -53.43
N HIS A 286 -3.33 -54.91 -54.24
CA HIS A 286 -3.12 -53.49 -54.38
C HIS A 286 -3.47 -52.81 -53.06
N VAL A 287 -2.44 -52.37 -52.34
CA VAL A 287 -2.57 -51.53 -51.14
C VAL A 287 -3.05 -50.16 -51.61
N GLY A 288 -4.37 -49.98 -51.64
CA GLY A 288 -4.98 -48.67 -51.76
C GLY A 288 -4.61 -47.86 -50.53
N GLN A 289 -3.67 -46.93 -50.68
CA GLN A 289 -3.39 -45.92 -49.67
C GLN A 289 -4.68 -45.12 -49.46
N ALA A 290 -5.37 -45.38 -48.35
CA ALA A 290 -6.43 -44.50 -47.88
C ALA A 290 -5.76 -43.16 -47.55
N SER A 291 -6.02 -42.16 -48.39
CA SER A 291 -5.68 -40.76 -48.15
C SER A 291 -6.36 -40.35 -46.86
N VAL A 292 -5.58 -40.24 -45.78
CA VAL A 292 -6.05 -39.69 -44.51
C VAL A 292 -6.11 -38.19 -44.73
N ASP A 293 -7.34 -37.67 -44.91
CA ASP A 293 -7.60 -36.24 -44.91
C ASP A 293 -7.21 -35.69 -43.53
N HIS A 294 -6.04 -35.06 -43.47
CA HIS A 294 -5.64 -34.26 -42.33
C HIS A 294 -6.60 -33.07 -42.23
N PRO A 295 -7.30 -32.86 -41.10
CA PRO A 295 -8.04 -31.62 -40.91
C PRO A 295 -7.03 -30.48 -40.90
N SER A 296 -7.12 -29.59 -41.89
CA SER A 296 -6.47 -28.29 -41.86
C SER A 296 -6.88 -27.59 -40.57
N ALA A 297 -5.91 -27.42 -39.68
CA ALA A 297 -6.05 -26.47 -38.59
C ALA A 297 -6.09 -25.08 -39.21
N ASP A 298 -7.30 -24.55 -39.42
CA ASP A 298 -7.52 -23.13 -39.64
C ASP A 298 -6.93 -22.37 -38.45
N GLN A 299 -5.68 -21.93 -38.59
CA GLN A 299 -5.08 -20.95 -37.71
C GLN A 299 -5.81 -19.65 -37.96
N LEU A 300 -6.79 -19.35 -37.10
CA LEU A 300 -7.34 -18.02 -36.99
C LEU A 300 -6.18 -17.04 -36.76
N PRO A 301 -6.09 -15.94 -37.54
CA PRO A 301 -5.11 -14.91 -37.27
C PRO A 301 -5.38 -14.37 -35.86
N VAL A 302 -4.41 -14.56 -34.97
CA VAL A 302 -4.42 -13.93 -33.65
C VAL A 302 -4.12 -12.47 -33.91
N ASP A 303 -5.15 -11.62 -33.88
CA ASP A 303 -4.99 -10.17 -33.81
C ASP A 303 -4.14 -9.87 -32.57
N GLN A 304 -2.86 -9.57 -32.80
CA GLN A 304 -2.01 -9.04 -31.75
C GLN A 304 -2.52 -7.64 -31.42
N PRO A 305 -2.88 -7.35 -30.16
CA PRO A 305 -3.22 -6.00 -29.77
C PRO A 305 -1.98 -5.13 -29.99
N SER A 306 -2.09 -4.15 -30.89
CA SER A 306 -1.10 -3.09 -31.04
C SER A 306 -1.03 -2.34 -29.72
N THR A 307 -0.01 -2.62 -28.92
CA THR A 307 0.38 -1.76 -27.80
C THR A 307 1.00 -0.50 -28.39
N ASP A 308 0.13 0.43 -28.81
CA ASP A 308 0.47 1.83 -28.91
C ASP A 308 0.65 2.34 -27.47
N GLU A 309 1.85 2.14 -26.92
CA GLU A 309 2.26 2.82 -25.70
C GLU A 309 2.32 4.33 -26.00
N PRO A 310 1.57 5.16 -25.26
CA PRO A 310 1.70 6.60 -25.40
C PRO A 310 3.14 6.99 -24.99
N PRO A 311 3.75 7.99 -25.66
CA PRO A 311 5.07 8.46 -25.29
C PRO A 311 5.05 8.89 -23.83
N VAL A 312 5.88 8.24 -23.02
CA VAL A 312 6.09 8.61 -21.63
C VAL A 312 6.80 9.95 -21.64
N ASP A 313 6.09 11.02 -21.27
CA ASP A 313 6.68 12.34 -21.01
C ASP A 313 7.73 12.17 -19.91
N GLN A 314 9.00 12.18 -20.31
CA GLN A 314 10.10 12.22 -19.36
C GLN A 314 10.12 13.61 -18.70
N PRO A 315 10.04 13.71 -17.37
CA PRO A 315 10.16 15.00 -16.70
C PRO A 315 11.56 15.57 -16.95
N SER A 316 11.62 16.75 -17.56
CA SER A 316 12.85 17.53 -17.68
C SER A 316 13.44 17.77 -16.30
N ASN A 317 14.56 17.11 -16.01
CA ASN A 317 15.44 17.44 -14.89
C ASN A 317 16.25 18.69 -15.24
N ASP A 318 15.59 19.85 -15.28
CA ASP A 318 16.30 21.12 -15.27
C ASP A 318 16.69 21.43 -13.81
N PRO A 319 18.00 21.55 -13.50
CA PRO A 319 18.43 21.96 -12.17
C PRO A 319 18.00 23.42 -11.91
N PRO A 320 17.60 23.75 -10.67
CA PRO A 320 17.22 25.12 -10.34
C PRO A 320 18.41 26.07 -10.51
N PRO A 321 18.15 27.33 -10.91
CA PRO A 321 19.18 28.35 -10.99
C PRO A 321 19.79 28.57 -9.60
N VAL A 322 21.11 28.62 -9.57
CA VAL A 322 21.89 28.95 -8.37
C VAL A 322 21.89 30.46 -8.23
N ASP A 323 21.21 30.97 -7.20
CA ASP A 323 21.33 32.36 -6.72
C ASP A 323 22.52 32.51 -5.74
#